data_AF-A0A0G1WQ75-F1
#
_entry.id   AF-A0A0G1WQ75-F1
#
_cell.length_a   1.000
_cell.length_b   1.000
_cell.length_c   1.000
_cell.angle_alpha   90.00
_cell.angle_beta   90.00
_cell.angle_gamma   90.00
#
_symmetry.space_group_name_H-M   'P 1'
#
loop_
_entity.id
_entity.type
_entity.pdbx_description
1 polymer ?
#
loop_
_entity_poly.entity_id
_entity_poly.type
_entity_poly.pdbx_seq_one_letter_code
_entity_poly.pdbx_strand_id
1 'polypeptide(L)'
;WQQAAKELAELKITQLTRQSIQETIYDLALYYDKNGKRLLPNVYIWSNSRSTDGLLVYLGRFDAEGVFGSGWTPGYRHGDLGVLLSRRL
;
A
#
# COMPACT_ATOMS: atom_id res chain seq x y z
N TRP A 1 -18.87 -3.11 4.56
CA TRP A 1 -17.54 -2.65 4.09
C TRP A 1 -16.79 -3.71 3.29
N GLN A 2 -16.88 -5.00 3.63
CA GLN A 2 -16.19 -6.08 2.91
C GLN A 2 -16.53 -6.15 1.41
N GLN A 3 -17.81 -6.03 1.05
CA GLN A 3 -18.23 -6.00 -0.36
C GLN A 3 -17.62 -4.82 -1.13
N ALA A 4 -17.66 -3.62 -0.54
CA ALA A 4 -17.01 -2.44 -1.13
C ALA A 4 -15.49 -2.61 -1.24
N ALA A 5 -14.85 -3.30 -0.28
CA ALA A 5 -13.41 -3.57 -0.31
C ALA A 5 -13.08 -4.53 -1.46
N LYS A 6 -13.92 -5.55 -1.63
CA LYS A 6 -13.84 -6.49 -2.74
C LYS A 6 -13.99 -5.78 -4.08
N GLU A 7 -15.06 -5.00 -4.26
CA GLU A 7 -15.31 -4.24 -5.48
C GLU A 7 -14.14 -3.31 -5.81
N LEU A 8 -13.64 -2.54 -4.82
CA LEU A 8 -12.51 -1.64 -5.00
C LEU A 8 -11.21 -2.37 -5.36
N ALA A 9 -10.95 -3.53 -4.75
CA ALA A 9 -9.81 -4.37 -5.08
C ALA A 9 -9.91 -4.94 -6.50
N GLU A 10 -11.10 -5.41 -6.90
CA GLU A 10 -11.35 -6.08 -8.18
C GLU A 10 -11.49 -5.11 -9.37
N LEU A 11 -11.54 -3.80 -9.14
CA LEU A 11 -11.53 -2.83 -10.23
C LEU A 11 -10.31 -3.03 -11.13
N LYS A 12 -10.53 -3.03 -12.45
CA LYS A 12 -9.46 -3.17 -13.43
C LYS A 12 -8.36 -2.10 -13.27
N ILE A 13 -8.74 -0.87 -12.91
CA ILE A 13 -7.76 0.19 -12.63
C ILE A 13 -6.89 -0.13 -11.41
N THR A 14 -7.45 -0.70 -10.35
CA THR A 14 -6.71 -1.15 -9.16
C THR A 14 -5.71 -2.24 -9.54
N GLN A 15 -6.19 -3.28 -10.21
CA GLN A 15 -5.34 -4.41 -10.65
C GLN A 15 -4.22 -3.97 -11.61
N LEU A 16 -4.49 -2.98 -12.47
CA LEU A 16 -3.48 -2.44 -13.38
C LEU A 16 -2.52 -1.46 -12.70
N THR A 17 -2.94 -0.68 -11.72
CA THR A 17 -2.09 0.42 -11.21
C THR A 17 -1.40 0.09 -9.90
N ARG A 18 -1.88 -0.90 -9.13
CA ARG A 18 -1.35 -1.26 -7.81
C ARG A 18 -0.52 -2.52 -7.85
N GLN A 19 0.62 -2.43 -7.17
CA GLN A 19 1.47 -3.56 -6.84
C GLN A 19 0.81 -4.42 -5.76
N SER A 20 1.22 -5.68 -5.70
CA SER A 20 1.01 -6.52 -4.54
C SER A 20 1.83 -6.01 -3.36
N ILE A 21 1.43 -6.39 -2.14
CA ILE A 21 2.16 -5.98 -0.94
C ILE A 21 3.59 -6.54 -0.92
N GLN A 22 3.78 -7.73 -1.49
CA GLN A 22 5.07 -8.41 -1.59
C GLN A 22 6.03 -7.68 -2.53
N GLU A 23 5.55 -7.28 -3.72
CA GLU A 23 6.35 -6.49 -4.67
C GLU A 23 6.77 -5.17 -4.05
N THR A 24 5.85 -4.46 -3.41
CA THR A 24 6.16 -3.17 -2.78
C THR A 24 7.18 -3.31 -1.65
N ILE A 25 7.08 -4.32 -0.78
CA ILE A 25 8.07 -4.54 0.28
C ILE A 25 9.46 -4.81 -0.32
N TYR A 26 9.52 -5.63 -1.37
CA TYR A 26 10.75 -5.93 -2.07
C TYR A 26 11.39 -4.67 -2.67
N ASP A 27 10.60 -3.84 -3.35
CA ASP A 27 11.08 -2.58 -3.96
C ASP A 27 11.57 -1.58 -2.91
N LEU A 28 10.84 -1.42 -1.79
CA LEU A 28 11.25 -0.53 -0.70
C LEU A 28 12.58 -0.97 -0.08
N ALA A 29 12.74 -2.27 0.18
CA ALA A 29 13.96 -2.81 0.76
C ALA A 29 15.15 -2.65 -0.20
N LEU A 30 14.97 -3.01 -1.47
CA LEU A 30 16.00 -2.89 -2.49
C LEU A 30 16.42 -1.44 -2.74
N TYR A 31 15.45 -0.52 -2.80
CA TYR A 31 15.74 0.90 -2.99
C TYR A 31 16.51 1.49 -1.80
N TYR A 32 16.13 1.13 -0.58
CA TYR A 32 16.83 1.55 0.63
C TYR A 32 18.26 1.00 0.67
N ASP A 33 18.45 -0.30 0.40
CA ASP A 33 19.79 -0.93 0.33
C ASP A 33 20.71 -0.22 -0.68
N LYS A 34 20.18 0.10 -1.86
CA LYS A 34 20.97 0.68 -2.95
C LYS A 34 21.24 2.17 -2.80
N ASN A 35 20.31 2.93 -2.22
CA ASN A 35 20.35 4.40 -2.25
C ASN A 35 20.47 5.04 -0.85
N GLY A 36 20.31 4.26 0.23
CA GLY A 36 20.23 4.78 1.60
C GLY A 36 19.01 5.66 1.86
N LYS A 37 18.01 5.64 0.96
CA LYS A 37 16.82 6.51 1.00
C LYS A 37 15.57 5.72 1.36
N ARG A 38 14.78 6.24 2.28
CA ARG A 38 13.47 5.69 2.66
C ARG A 38 12.38 6.30 1.80
N LEU A 39 11.73 5.50 0.98
CA LEU A 39 10.54 5.90 0.22
C LEU A 39 9.30 5.77 1.12
N LEU A 40 8.27 6.56 0.82
CA LEU A 40 7.03 6.63 1.61
C LEU A 40 7.21 7.08 3.08
N PRO A 41 8.04 8.09 3.40
CA PRO A 41 8.32 8.44 4.80
C PRO A 41 7.08 8.92 5.57
N ASN A 42 6.12 9.55 4.89
CA ASN A 42 4.92 10.14 5.51
C ASN A 42 3.63 9.82 4.74
N VAL A 43 3.66 8.84 3.84
CA VAL A 43 2.51 8.51 2.99
C VAL A 43 2.26 7.01 3.01
N TYR A 44 1.02 6.62 2.72
CA TYR A 44 0.63 5.23 2.57
C TYR A 44 0.15 4.92 1.16
N ILE A 45 0.63 3.79 0.63
CA ILE A 45 0.10 3.17 -0.57
C ILE A 45 -0.65 1.90 -0.17
N TRP A 46 -1.63 1.52 -0.97
CA TRP A 46 -2.37 0.27 -0.76
C TRP A 46 -2.28 -0.62 -1.99
N SER A 47 -2.26 -1.93 -1.72
CA SER A 47 -1.98 -2.98 -2.69
C SER A 47 -3.19 -3.32 -3.56
N ASN A 48 -2.98 -4.11 -4.60
CA ASN A 48 -4.08 -4.69 -5.39
C ASN A 48 -4.78 -5.88 -4.71
N SER A 49 -4.44 -6.19 -3.44
CA SER A 49 -4.88 -7.38 -2.74
C SER A 49 -5.64 -7.05 -1.45
N ARG A 50 -6.34 -8.07 -0.93
CA ARG A 50 -7.07 -8.00 0.33
C ARG A 50 -6.51 -9.01 1.32
N SER A 51 -6.61 -8.70 2.62
CA SER A 51 -6.36 -9.67 3.67
C SER A 51 -7.42 -10.79 3.64
N THR A 52 -7.14 -11.87 4.36
CA THR A 52 -8.09 -12.97 4.58
C THR A 52 -9.40 -12.50 5.20
N ASP A 53 -9.34 -11.47 6.06
CA ASP A 53 -10.51 -10.86 6.71
C ASP A 53 -11.27 -9.87 5.82
N GLY A 54 -10.78 -9.66 4.58
CA GLY A 54 -11.38 -8.81 3.56
C GLY A 54 -10.97 -7.34 3.61
N LEU A 55 -9.96 -6.98 4.42
CA LEU A 55 -9.42 -5.62 4.49
C LEU A 55 -8.55 -5.32 3.28
N LEU A 56 -8.54 -4.06 2.84
CA LEU A 56 -7.53 -3.59 1.89
C LEU A 56 -6.21 -3.42 2.63
N VAL A 57 -5.09 -3.81 2.04
CA VAL A 57 -3.79 -3.78 2.72
C VAL A 57 -3.01 -2.56 2.27
N TYR A 58 -2.43 -1.82 3.21
CA TYR A 58 -1.61 -0.66 2.93
C TYR A 58 -0.28 -0.75 3.66
N LEU A 59 0.72 -0.06 3.11
CA LEU A 59 2.03 0.13 3.71
C LEU A 59 2.56 1.54 3.45
N GLY A 60 3.52 1.95 4.25
CA GLY A 60 4.13 3.27 4.16
C GLY A 60 4.76 3.68 5.48
N ARG A 61 4.85 5.00 5.69
CA ARG A 61 5.51 5.59 6.86
C ARG A 61 6.86 4.92 7.14
N PHE A 62 7.73 4.92 6.13
CA PHE A 62 9.05 4.32 6.26
C PHE A 62 9.99 5.28 6.99
N ASP A 63 10.21 5.00 8.27
CA ASP A 63 11.10 5.78 9.13
C ASP A 63 12.18 4.90 9.79
N ALA A 64 12.72 5.35 10.93
CA ALA A 64 13.75 4.61 11.66
C ALA A 64 13.24 3.29 12.26
N GLU A 65 11.93 3.13 12.46
CA GLU A 65 11.29 1.92 13.00
C GLU A 65 10.99 0.90 11.89
N GLY A 66 11.24 1.24 10.62
CA GLY A 66 10.96 0.41 9.46
C GLY A 66 9.73 0.87 8.70
N VAL A 67 9.11 -0.05 7.95
CA VAL A 67 7.92 0.23 7.14
C VAL A 67 6.69 -0.21 7.92
N PHE A 68 5.72 0.67 8.08
CA PHE A 68 4.44 0.35 8.69
C PHE A 68 3.51 -0.32 7.66
N GLY A 69 2.78 -1.36 8.07
CA GLY A 69 1.76 -2.01 7.26
C GLY A 69 0.53 -2.41 8.09
N SER A 70 -0.67 -2.24 7.52
CA SER A 70 -1.93 -2.61 8.19
C SER A 70 -3.08 -2.80 7.19
N GLY A 71 -4.24 -3.19 7.69
CA GLY A 71 -5.48 -3.30 6.94
C GLY A 71 -6.40 -2.09 7.14
N TRP A 72 -7.20 -1.75 6.13
CA TRP A 72 -8.22 -0.69 6.23
C TRP A 72 -9.53 -1.08 5.53
N THR A 73 -10.61 -0.43 5.94
CA THR A 73 -11.95 -0.60 5.36
C THR A 73 -12.31 0.59 4.47
N PRO A 74 -13.00 0.40 3.33
CA PRO A 74 -13.52 1.49 2.51
C PRO A 74 -14.39 2.43 3.36
N GLY A 75 -13.97 3.69 3.49
CA GLY A 75 -14.58 4.68 4.36
C GLY A 75 -13.66 5.17 5.49
N TYR A 76 -12.60 4.42 5.82
CA TYR A 76 -11.58 4.87 6.75
C TYR A 76 -10.67 5.89 6.05
N ARG A 77 -10.82 7.16 6.40
CA ARG A 77 -10.05 8.28 5.84
C ARG A 77 -8.93 8.65 6.80
N HIS A 78 -7.83 7.90 6.78
CA HIS A 78 -6.57 8.45 7.27
C HIS A 78 -6.01 9.39 6.19
N GLY A 79 -5.56 10.58 6.60
CA GLY A 79 -5.21 11.67 5.68
C GLY A 79 -4.17 11.29 4.62
N ASP A 80 -3.30 10.33 4.94
CA ASP A 80 -2.15 9.99 4.09
C ASP A 80 -2.36 8.71 3.26
N LEU A 81 -3.57 8.13 3.28
CA LEU A 81 -3.87 6.87 2.59
C LEU A 81 -4.32 7.10 1.14
N GLY A 82 -3.57 6.54 0.18
CA GLY A 82 -3.90 6.61 -1.25
C GLY A 82 -3.30 7.79 -2.01
N VAL A 83 -2.34 8.50 -1.42
CA VAL A 83 -1.71 9.71 -1.96
C VAL A 83 -0.78 9.42 -3.17
N LEU A 84 -0.45 8.15 -3.43
CA LEU A 84 0.42 7.75 -4.55
C LEU A 84 -0.27 6.80 -5.55
N LEU A 85 -0.11 7.11 -6.83
CA LEU A 85 -0.29 6.14 -7.92
C LEU A 85 0.90 5.17 -7.88
N SER A 86 0.61 3.96 -7.41
CA SER A 86 1.47 2.81 -7.10
C SER A 86 2.31 2.21 -8.24
N ARG A 87 2.58 2.97 -9.31
CA ARG A 87 3.55 2.61 -10.36
C ARG A 87 4.82 3.46 -10.32
N ARG A 88 4.92 4.43 -9.42
CA ARG A 88 6.12 5.21 -9.17
C ARG A 88 6.42 5.19 -7.68
N LEU A 89 7.17 4.17 -7.25
CA LEU A 89 7.94 4.23 -6.01
C LEU A 89 9.27 4.93 -6.29
#